data_AF-A0ABD1CZ94-F1
#
_entry.id   AF-A0ABD1CZ94-F1
#
_cell.length_a   1.000
_cell.length_b   1.000
_cell.length_c   1.000
_cell.angle_alpha   90.00
_cell.angle_beta   90.00
_cell.angle_gamma   90.00
#
_symmetry.space_group_name_H-M   'P 1'
#
loop_
_entity.id
_entity.type
_entity.pdbx_description
1 polymer ?
#
loop_
_entity_poly.entity_id
_entity_poly.type
_entity_poly.pdbx_seq_one_letter_code
_entity_poly.pdbx_strand_id
1 'polypeptide(L)'
;MNYPDPMELVHKYEADTLRQYLINSPVVRAENLRFKEDDIKDVFLLWFNKIVYRYDAGRHASKRSTNVMDVWITSFKESLLEFVAKEMKALLQT
;
A
#
# COMPACT_ATOMS: atom_id res chain seq x y z
N MET A 1 12.40 -26.13 -10.10
CA MET A 1 12.63 -24.77 -9.58
C MET A 1 11.44 -23.94 -9.98
N ASN A 2 10.53 -23.64 -9.05
CA ASN A 2 9.23 -23.01 -9.36
C ASN A 2 9.17 -21.53 -8.98
N TYR A 3 10.33 -20.91 -8.76
CA TYR A 3 10.42 -19.49 -8.42
C TYR A 3 11.14 -18.77 -9.57
N PRO A 4 10.45 -17.84 -10.27
CA PRO A 4 11.11 -17.00 -11.26
C PRO A 4 12.17 -16.12 -10.58
N ASP A 5 13.15 -15.66 -11.35
CA ASP A 5 14.18 -14.76 -10.83
C ASP A 5 13.51 -13.48 -10.30
N PRO A 6 13.81 -13.05 -9.06
CA PRO A 6 13.34 -11.77 -8.53
C PRO A 6 13.55 -10.59 -9.48
N MET A 7 14.66 -10.58 -10.24
CA MET A 7 14.94 -9.49 -11.17
C MET A 7 14.02 -9.52 -12.39
N GLU A 8 13.64 -10.70 -12.87
CA GLU A 8 12.65 -10.85 -13.95
C GLU A 8 11.28 -10.32 -13.52
N LEU A 9 10.87 -10.58 -12.28
CA LEU A 9 9.62 -10.05 -11.73
C LEU A 9 9.62 -8.53 -11.61
N VAL A 10 10.74 -7.94 -11.16
CA VAL A 10 10.90 -6.49 -11.05
C VAL A 10 10.81 -5.84 -12.42
N HIS A 11 11.44 -6.42 -13.45
CA HIS A 11 11.36 -5.92 -14.81
C HIS A 11 9.94 -6.03 -15.40
N LYS A 12 9.12 -6.98 -14.92
CA LYS A 12 7.77 -7.25 -15.44
C LYS A 12 6.65 -6.47 -14.75
N TYR A 13 6.68 -6.31 -13.43
CA TYR A 13 5.59 -5.73 -12.63
C TYR A 13 6.02 -4.56 -11.75
N GLU A 14 7.26 -4.10 -11.87
CA GLU A 14 7.90 -3.10 -11.02
C GLU A 14 8.20 -3.55 -9.58
N ALA A 15 9.21 -2.90 -8.98
CA ALA A 15 9.68 -3.20 -7.62
C ALA A 15 8.65 -2.86 -6.54
N ASP A 16 7.85 -1.81 -6.74
CA ASP A 16 6.84 -1.36 -5.77
C ASP A 16 5.72 -2.38 -5.59
N THR A 17 5.26 -2.98 -6.69
CA THR A 17 4.26 -4.05 -6.68
C THR A 17 4.76 -5.26 -5.90
N LEU A 18 6.01 -5.67 -6.13
CA LEU A 18 6.59 -6.80 -5.41
C LEU A 18 6.71 -6.51 -3.91
N ARG A 19 7.12 -5.30 -3.52
CA ARG A 19 7.15 -4.90 -2.09
C ARG A 19 5.77 -4.94 -1.46
N GLN A 20 4.74 -4.44 -2.16
CA GLN A 20 3.38 -4.44 -1.67
C GLN A 20 2.81 -5.86 -1.53
N TYR A 21 3.12 -6.75 -2.48
CA TYR A 21 2.78 -8.17 -2.39
C TYR A 21 3.39 -8.81 -1.13
N LEU A 22 4.69 -8.60 -0.90
CA LEU A 22 5.40 -9.18 0.24
C LEU A 22 4.87 -8.66 1.59
N ILE A 23 4.59 -7.36 1.71
CA ILE A 23 4.03 -6.74 2.93
C ILE A 23 2.65 -7.30 3.26
N ASN A 24 1.82 -7.58 2.25
CA ASN A 24 0.49 -8.14 2.46
C ASN A 24 0.48 -9.66 2.66
N SER A 25 1.65 -10.29 2.53
CA SER A 25 1.78 -11.75 2.60
C SER A 25 2.00 -12.23 4.05
N PRO A 26 1.70 -13.51 4.34
CA PRO A 26 1.96 -14.13 5.65
C PRO A 26 3.43 -14.07 6.10
N VAL A 27 4.37 -13.78 5.17
CA VAL A 27 5.81 -13.69 5.48
C VAL A 27 6.11 -12.65 6.55
N VAL A 28 5.30 -11.58 6.65
CA VAL A 28 5.47 -10.53 7.67
C VAL A 28 5.28 -11.07 9.09
N ARG A 29 4.51 -12.16 9.25
CA ARG A 29 4.29 -12.85 10.53
C ARG A 29 5.21 -14.07 10.70
N ALA A 30 6.24 -14.18 9.86
CA ALA A 30 7.14 -15.34 9.78
C ALA A 30 6.42 -16.66 9.42
N GLU A 31 5.28 -16.58 8.74
CA GLU A 31 4.55 -17.74 8.24
C GLU A 31 4.96 -18.10 6.80
N ASN A 32 4.70 -19.35 6.40
CA ASN A 32 5.11 -19.87 5.10
C ASN A 32 4.34 -19.20 3.95
N LEU A 33 5.07 -18.61 3.00
CA LEU A 33 4.51 -18.00 1.79
C LEU A 33 4.54 -18.97 0.62
N ARG A 34 3.37 -19.22 0.00
CA ARG A 34 3.27 -19.90 -1.30
C ARG A 34 3.18 -18.87 -2.41
N PHE A 35 4.31 -18.59 -3.05
CA PHE A 35 4.38 -17.61 -4.12
C PHE A 35 3.53 -18.03 -5.32
N LYS A 36 2.76 -17.08 -5.86
CA LYS A 36 2.04 -17.21 -7.12
C LYS A 36 2.15 -15.91 -7.88
N GLU A 37 2.62 -15.99 -9.13
CA GLU A 37 2.81 -14.79 -9.96
C GLU A 37 1.47 -14.12 -10.32
N ASP A 38 0.39 -14.89 -10.44
CA ASP A 38 -0.93 -14.33 -10.76
C ASP A 38 -1.42 -13.34 -9.68
N ASP A 39 -1.12 -13.60 -8.40
CA ASP A 39 -1.47 -12.70 -7.29
C ASP A 39 -0.76 -11.33 -7.41
N ILE A 40 0.40 -11.26 -8.07
CA ILE A 40 1.15 -10.02 -8.30
C ILE A 40 0.43 -9.14 -9.32
N LYS A 41 -0.25 -9.74 -10.31
CA LYS A 41 -0.99 -8.98 -11.34
C LYS A 41 -2.12 -8.17 -10.72
N ASP A 42 -2.82 -8.72 -9.75
CA ASP A 42 -3.91 -8.00 -9.07
C ASP A 42 -3.36 -6.81 -8.26
N VAL A 43 -2.24 -7.00 -7.56
CA VAL A 43 -1.56 -5.92 -6.85
C VAL A 43 -1.05 -4.86 -7.83
N PHE A 44 -0.52 -5.27 -8.99
CA PHE A 44 -0.06 -4.36 -10.04
C PHE A 44 -1.19 -3.48 -10.56
N LEU A 45 -2.37 -4.05 -10.81
CA LEU A 45 -3.54 -3.29 -11.26
C LEU A 45 -3.99 -2.25 -10.23
N LEU A 46 -3.97 -2.60 -8.94
CA LEU A 46 -4.26 -1.65 -7.86
C LEU A 46 -3.23 -0.51 -7.80
N TRP A 47 -1.95 -0.84 -7.95
CA TRP A 47 -0.86 0.14 -7.98
C TRP A 47 -1.00 1.09 -9.19
N PHE A 48 -1.31 0.55 -10.37
CA PHE A 48 -1.52 1.35 -11.58
C PHE A 48 -2.73 2.29 -11.43
N ASN A 49 -3.84 1.79 -10.87
CA ASN A 49 -5.01 2.62 -10.59
C ASN A 49 -4.70 3.78 -9.65
N LYS A 50 -3.84 3.60 -8.63
CA LYS A 50 -3.41 4.69 -7.74
C LYS A 50 -2.69 5.81 -8.51
N ILE A 51 -1.92 5.48 -9.54
CA ILE A 51 -1.23 6.48 -10.38
C ILE A 51 -2.23 7.28 -11.20
N VAL A 52 -3.20 6.59 -11.81
CA VAL A 52 -4.24 7.22 -12.64
C VAL A 52 -5.13 8.12 -11.79
N TYR A 53 -5.55 7.65 -10.63
CA TYR A 53 -6.41 8.40 -9.69
C TYR A 53 -5.60 9.14 -8.61
N ARG A 54 -4.41 9.63 -8.97
CA ARG A 54 -3.54 10.35 -8.05
C ARG A 54 -4.28 11.57 -7.47
N TYR A 55 -4.25 11.69 -6.15
CA TYR A 55 -4.79 12.85 -5.46
C TYR A 55 -4.08 14.13 -5.90
N ASP A 56 -4.84 15.07 -6.44
CA ASP A 56 -4.37 16.42 -6.79
C ASP A 56 -4.59 17.36 -5.60
N ALA A 57 -3.49 17.74 -4.94
CA ALA A 57 -3.51 18.64 -3.80
C ALA A 57 -4.00 20.05 -4.15
N GLY A 58 -3.78 20.53 -5.38
CA GLY A 58 -4.23 21.84 -5.83
C GLY A 58 -5.75 21.90 -6.00
N ARG A 59 -6.36 20.80 -6.43
CA ARG A 59 -7.81 20.68 -6.63
C ARG A 59 -8.61 20.64 -5.31
N HIS A 60 -7.95 20.23 -4.22
CA HIS A 60 -8.56 20.07 -2.89
C HIS A 60 -8.03 21.08 -1.86
N ALA A 61 -7.24 22.08 -2.28
CA ALA A 61 -6.68 23.11 -1.40
C ALA A 61 -7.71 24.17 -0.94
N SER A 62 -9.01 23.98 -1.17
CA SER A 62 -10.03 25.02 -0.96
C SER A 62 -10.86 24.80 0.31
N LYS A 63 -10.46 25.46 1.40
CA LYS A 63 -11.22 25.66 2.67
C LYS A 63 -11.71 24.38 3.37
N ARG A 64 -12.01 24.51 4.67
CA ARG A 64 -12.64 23.42 5.45
C ARG A 64 -13.95 23.05 4.76
N SER A 65 -14.03 21.87 4.17
CA SER A 65 -15.23 21.40 3.48
C SER A 65 -16.37 21.28 4.49
N THR A 66 -17.56 21.73 4.09
CA THR A 66 -18.79 21.59 4.90
C THR A 66 -19.47 20.24 4.66
N ASN A 67 -18.94 19.43 3.72
CA ASN A 67 -19.46 18.11 3.42
C ASN A 67 -19.11 17.15 4.57
N VAL A 68 -20.14 16.50 5.13
CA VAL A 68 -19.99 15.55 6.24
C VAL A 68 -19.05 14.40 5.88
N MET A 69 -19.07 13.93 4.62
CA MET A 69 -18.20 12.85 4.15
C MET A 69 -16.74 13.28 4.13
N ASP A 70 -16.44 14.51 3.69
CA ASP A 70 -15.06 14.99 3.65
C ASP A 70 -14.50 15.20 5.07
N VAL A 71 -15.33 15.70 6.00
CA VAL A 71 -14.98 15.81 7.41
C VAL A 71 -14.71 14.43 8.02
N TRP A 72 -15.54 13.44 7.69
CA TRP A 72 -15.37 12.07 8.15
C TRP A 72 -14.14 11.38 7.54
N ILE A 73 -13.89 11.54 6.23
CA ILE A 73 -12.68 11.03 5.57
C ILE A 73 -11.43 11.65 6.22
N THR A 74 -11.48 12.95 6.51
CA THR A 74 -10.36 13.64 7.17
C THR A 74 -10.15 13.14 8.58
N SER A 75 -11.20 12.99 9.39
CA SER A 75 -11.05 12.48 10.77
C SER A 75 -10.52 11.05 10.78
N PHE A 76 -11.02 10.18 9.89
CA PHE A 76 -10.53 8.81 9.74
C PHE A 76 -9.06 8.77 9.32
N LYS A 77 -8.66 9.62 8.37
CA LYS A 77 -7.27 9.76 7.93
C LYS A 77 -6.34 10.16 9.09
N GLU A 78 -6.73 11.14 9.91
CA GLU A 78 -5.93 11.54 11.08
C GLU A 78 -5.81 10.42 12.11
N SER A 79 -6.90 9.71 12.43
CA SER A 79 -6.85 8.55 13.33
C SER A 79 -5.96 7.41 12.78
N LEU A 80 -5.98 7.17 11.47
CA LEU A 80 -5.12 6.20 10.82
C LEU A 80 -3.64 6.60 10.91
N LEU A 81 -3.32 7.89 10.75
CA LEU A 81 -1.95 8.41 10.88
C LEU A 81 -1.40 8.20 12.30
N GLU A 82 -2.21 8.50 13.32
CA GLU A 82 -1.83 8.26 14.72
C GLU A 82 -1.59 6.77 15.00
N PHE A 83 -2.46 5.90 14.49
CA PHE A 83 -2.32 4.46 14.62
C PHE A 83 -1.01 3.96 13.97
N VAL A 84 -0.76 4.32 12.70
CA VAL A 84 0.44 3.89 11.99
C VAL A 84 1.71 4.42 12.66
N ALA A 85 1.72 5.68 13.10
CA ALA A 85 2.88 6.26 13.80
C ALA A 85 3.18 5.53 15.11
N LYS A 86 2.15 5.11 15.85
CA LYS A 86 2.29 4.33 17.08
C LYS A 86 2.87 2.94 16.81
N GLU A 87 2.31 2.20 15.85
CA GLU A 87 2.77 0.86 15.51
C GLU A 87 4.21 0.86 14.97
N MET A 88 4.54 1.81 14.09
CA MET A 88 5.90 1.96 13.56
C MET A 88 6.92 2.28 14.66
N LYS A 89 6.53 3.07 15.67
CA LYS A 89 7.38 3.36 16.82
C LYS A 89 7.61 2.11 17.69
N ALA A 90 6.59 1.28 17.87
CA ALA A 90 6.69 0.05 18.65
C ALA A 90 7.71 -0.94 18.04
N LEU A 91 7.75 -1.05 16.71
CA LEU A 91 8.70 -1.90 15.98
C LEU A 91 10.17 -1.44 16.10
N LEU A 92 10.42 -0.16 16.41
CA LEU A 92 11.77 0.40 16.56
C LEU A 92 12.32 0.28 17.99
N GLN A 93 11.51 -0.18 18.95
CA GLN A 93 11.88 -0.28 20.37
C GLN A 93 12.22 -1.70 20.84
N THR A 94 12.12 -2.68 19.94
CA THR A 94 12.55 -4.07 20.11
C THR A 94 13.84 -4.32 19.35
#